data_AF-A0A7K2XEG3-F1
#
_entry.id   AF-A0A7K2XEG3-F1
#
_cell.length_a   1.000
_cell.length_b   1.000
_cell.length_c   1.000
_cell.angle_alpha   90.00
_cell.angle_beta   90.00
_cell.angle_gamma   90.00
#
_symmetry.space_group_name_H-M   'P 1'
#
loop_
_entity.id
_entity.type
_entity.pdbx_description
1 polymer ?
#
loop_
_entity_poly.entity_id
_entity_poly.type
_entity_poly.pdbx_seq_one_letter_code
_entity_poly.pdbx_strand_id
1 'polypeptide(L)'
;RVAWPSPLRPAVPGLLAAHAGRAVAVLASGDPSFYGIGRTLAETVGAGRLRIHPHPSSVSYACARLGWALEETETVSLVARPLAALAAVLHPGRRILVLGEGPGTPADVAAYLRDTGWSGTRIRVLEQLGGPRERLLDATAGAWPYERTDALHVLALDCARDPDALRLGAAPGLPDEAYEHDGQLTKRYVRAATLAALAPAPGELLWDVGGGSGSVGIEWMRTHRACRAVAIEKSPERAARIARNADALGVPALKVVTAPAPEGLAGLPTPDAVFVGGGLTAPGLLAACWDALPAGGRLVANTVTLES
;
A
#
# COMPACT_ATOMS: atom_id res chain seq x y z
N ARG A 1 0.70 34.52 15.30
CA ARG A 1 0.78 33.38 14.35
C ARG A 1 1.77 32.39 14.93
N VAL A 2 1.40 31.12 15.06
CA VAL A 2 2.30 30.06 15.56
C VAL A 2 2.62 29.13 14.40
N ALA A 3 3.89 28.77 14.23
CA ALA A 3 4.30 27.82 13.20
C ALA A 3 3.90 26.39 13.62
N TRP A 4 3.64 25.53 12.64
CA TRP A 4 3.40 24.12 12.92
C TRP A 4 4.66 23.47 13.51
N PRO A 5 4.55 22.68 14.59
CA PRO A 5 5.67 21.95 15.15
C PRO A 5 6.10 20.81 14.23
N SER A 6 7.35 20.39 14.37
CA SER A 6 7.86 19.17 13.76
C SER A 6 8.46 18.28 14.85
N PRO A 7 8.04 17.00 14.98
CA PRO A 7 7.01 16.33 14.20
C PRO A 7 5.59 16.81 14.54
N LEU A 8 4.73 16.92 13.52
CA LEU A 8 3.42 17.57 13.63
C LEU A 8 2.46 16.84 14.58
N ARG A 9 2.11 15.60 14.24
CA ARG A 9 1.04 14.83 14.93
C ARG A 9 1.19 14.74 16.46
N PRO A 10 2.33 14.34 17.03
CA PRO A 10 2.44 14.20 18.49
C PRO A 10 2.39 15.55 19.22
N ALA A 11 2.71 16.66 18.55
CA ALA A 11 2.73 17.98 19.16
C ALA A 11 1.38 18.73 19.05
N VAL A 12 0.47 18.30 18.18
CA VAL A 12 -0.85 18.95 17.99
C VAL A 12 -1.67 19.03 19.29
N PRO A 13 -1.83 17.96 20.10
CA PRO A 13 -2.61 18.05 21.34
C PRO A 13 -2.08 19.11 22.31
N GLY A 14 -0.76 19.16 22.52
CA GLY A 14 -0.12 20.15 23.39
C GLY A 14 -0.26 21.58 22.86
N LEU A 15 -0.11 21.76 21.54
CA LEU A 15 -0.30 23.06 20.89
C LEU A 15 -1.74 23.58 21.04
N LEU A 16 -2.73 22.70 20.89
CA LEU A 16 -4.14 23.08 21.06
C LEU A 16 -4.46 23.37 22.53
N ALA A 17 -3.91 22.60 23.47
CA ALA A 17 -4.08 22.83 24.90
C ALA A 17 -3.51 24.19 25.34
N ALA A 18 -2.35 24.59 24.81
CA ALA A 18 -1.74 25.91 25.08
C ALA A 18 -2.60 27.10 24.61
N HIS A 19 -3.64 26.84 23.81
CA HIS A 19 -4.58 27.84 23.31
C HIS A 19 -6.04 27.51 23.69
N ALA A 20 -6.24 26.73 24.76
CA ALA A 20 -7.56 26.39 25.27
C ALA A 20 -8.42 27.65 25.54
N GLY A 21 -9.73 27.53 25.29
CA GLY A 21 -10.69 28.63 25.49
C GLY A 21 -10.67 29.72 24.41
N ARG A 22 -9.80 29.61 23.39
CA ARG A 22 -9.73 30.57 22.28
C ARG A 22 -10.34 30.00 21.00
N ALA A 23 -10.86 30.88 20.15
CA ALA A 23 -11.14 30.54 18.75
C ALA A 23 -9.80 30.48 17.99
N VAL A 24 -9.45 29.30 17.45
CA VAL A 24 -8.19 29.06 16.73
C VAL A 24 -8.47 28.93 15.24
N ALA A 25 -7.81 29.76 14.44
CA ALA A 25 -7.79 29.61 12.99
C ALA A 25 -6.55 28.81 12.57
N VAL A 26 -6.78 27.72 11.83
CA VAL A 26 -5.73 26.87 11.28
C VAL A 26 -5.56 27.18 9.81
N LEU A 27 -4.35 27.57 9.42
CA LEU A 27 -3.96 27.69 8.02
C LEU A 27 -3.24 26.40 7.58
N ALA A 28 -3.77 25.76 6.55
CA ALA A 28 -3.22 24.55 5.93
C ALA A 28 -3.05 24.79 4.43
N SER A 29 -2.06 24.13 3.83
CA SER A 29 -1.87 24.12 2.37
C SER A 29 -2.87 23.16 1.73
N GLY A 30 -3.52 23.60 0.65
CA GLY A 30 -4.48 22.77 -0.10
C GLY A 30 -5.77 22.50 0.67
N ASP A 31 -6.39 21.35 0.40
CA ASP A 31 -7.58 20.88 1.12
C ASP A 31 -7.18 20.29 2.49
N PRO A 32 -7.65 20.84 3.62
CA PRO A 32 -7.35 20.29 4.94
C PRO A 32 -7.76 18.82 5.11
N SER A 33 -8.73 18.32 4.34
CA SER A 33 -9.28 16.98 4.43
C SER A 33 -8.58 15.96 3.52
N PHE A 34 -7.71 16.40 2.60
CA PHE A 34 -7.05 15.53 1.63
C PHE A 34 -5.55 15.49 1.86
N TYR A 35 -5.07 14.43 2.53
CA TYR A 35 -3.68 14.32 2.99
C TYR A 35 -3.19 15.53 3.82
N GLY A 36 -4.14 16.30 4.37
CA GLY A 36 -3.89 17.50 5.17
C GLY A 36 -4.06 17.26 6.68
N ILE A 37 -3.98 18.36 7.43
CA ILE A 37 -4.02 18.39 8.89
C ILE A 37 -5.42 18.11 9.48
N GLY A 38 -6.48 18.20 8.66
CA GLY A 38 -7.87 18.10 9.09
C GLY A 38 -8.20 16.79 9.79
N ARG A 39 -7.70 15.65 9.29
CA ARG A 39 -7.87 14.35 9.94
C ARG A 39 -7.28 14.34 11.36
N THR A 40 -6.03 14.78 11.50
CA THR A 40 -5.35 14.82 12.79
C THR A 40 -6.06 15.75 13.78
N LEU A 41 -6.57 16.90 13.32
CA LEU A 41 -7.38 17.77 14.15
C LEU A 41 -8.70 17.09 14.56
N ALA A 42 -9.38 16.43 13.63
CA ALA A 42 -10.65 15.75 13.91
C ALA A 42 -10.49 14.62 14.92
N GLU A 43 -9.42 13.84 14.81
CA GLU A 43 -9.04 12.80 15.78
C GLU A 43 -8.68 13.39 17.15
N THR A 44 -8.12 14.61 17.20
CA THR A 44 -7.66 15.25 18.45
C THR A 44 -8.77 15.95 19.22
N VAL A 45 -9.62 16.75 18.54
CA VAL A 45 -10.66 17.57 19.22
C VAL A 45 -12.08 17.09 18.95
N GLY A 46 -12.27 16.14 18.03
CA GLY A 46 -13.58 15.69 17.57
C GLY A 46 -14.15 16.58 16.46
N ALA A 47 -14.80 15.97 15.46
CA ALA A 47 -15.34 16.65 14.29
C ALA A 47 -16.35 17.77 14.64
N GLY A 48 -17.15 17.61 15.69
CA GLY A 48 -18.13 18.61 16.13
C GLY A 48 -17.53 19.93 16.63
N ARG A 49 -16.20 19.96 16.90
CA ARG A 49 -15.47 21.18 17.30
C ARG A 49 -14.67 21.80 16.15
N LEU A 50 -14.83 21.28 14.92
CA LEU A 50 -14.11 21.77 13.75
C LEU A 50 -15.06 22.33 12.71
N ARG A 51 -14.69 23.48 12.16
CA ARG A 51 -15.24 24.01 10.92
C ARG A 51 -14.16 23.96 9.85
N ILE A 52 -14.26 23.00 8.94
CA ILE A 52 -13.35 22.87 7.81
C ILE A 52 -13.90 23.66 6.63
N HIS A 53 -13.09 24.56 6.09
CA HIS A 53 -13.35 25.24 4.83
C HIS A 53 -12.63 24.47 3.72
N PRO A 54 -13.35 23.77 2.82
CA PRO A 54 -12.70 23.03 1.75
C PRO A 54 -12.05 23.97 0.74
N HIS A 55 -11.04 23.47 0.05
CA HIS A 55 -10.34 24.14 -1.03
C HIS A 55 -10.02 23.09 -2.11
N PRO A 56 -9.92 23.43 -3.41
CA PRO A 56 -9.48 22.45 -4.40
C PRO A 56 -8.15 21.81 -4.01
N SER A 57 -8.15 20.48 -3.97
CA SER A 57 -6.95 19.70 -3.66
C SER A 57 -5.95 19.73 -4.81
N SER A 58 -4.70 19.35 -4.54
CA SER A 58 -3.68 19.22 -5.59
C SER A 58 -4.08 18.24 -6.68
N VAL A 59 -4.83 17.17 -6.34
CA VAL A 59 -5.38 16.24 -7.34
C VAL A 59 -6.48 16.87 -8.18
N SER A 60 -7.33 17.73 -7.59
CA SER A 60 -8.36 18.47 -8.34
C SER A 60 -7.72 19.41 -9.36
N TYR A 61 -6.68 20.15 -8.95
CA TYR A 61 -5.90 20.99 -9.86
C TYR A 61 -5.22 20.16 -10.95
N ALA A 62 -4.57 19.05 -10.60
CA ALA A 62 -3.88 18.21 -11.57
C ALA A 62 -4.85 17.64 -12.62
N CYS A 63 -5.97 17.07 -12.20
CA CYS A 63 -7.02 16.57 -13.09
C CYS A 63 -7.54 17.68 -14.02
N ALA A 64 -7.80 18.88 -13.50
CA ALA A 64 -8.25 20.02 -14.30
C ALA A 64 -7.22 20.46 -15.35
N ARG A 65 -5.91 20.38 -15.07
CA ARG A 65 -4.85 20.72 -16.04
C ARG A 65 -4.66 19.66 -17.11
N LEU A 66 -4.85 18.39 -16.74
CA LEU A 66 -4.60 17.26 -17.62
C LEU A 66 -5.85 16.82 -18.40
N GLY A 67 -7.02 17.36 -18.07
CA GLY A 67 -8.31 16.90 -18.61
C GLY A 67 -8.65 15.49 -18.16
N TRP A 68 -8.23 15.10 -16.96
CA TRP A 68 -8.50 13.77 -16.40
C TRP A 68 -9.77 13.79 -15.55
N ALA A 69 -10.61 12.76 -15.67
CA ALA A 69 -11.74 12.54 -14.78
C ALA A 69 -11.22 12.18 -13.37
N LEU A 70 -11.64 12.93 -12.36
CA LEU A 70 -11.13 12.77 -11.00
C LEU A 70 -11.58 11.42 -10.40
N GLU A 71 -12.81 11.01 -10.71
CA GLU A 71 -13.44 9.76 -10.30
C GLU A 71 -12.81 8.50 -10.90
N GLU A 72 -12.13 8.62 -12.04
CA GLU A 72 -11.44 7.49 -12.71
C GLU A 72 -9.95 7.42 -12.37
N THR A 73 -9.39 8.50 -11.81
CA THR A 73 -7.97 8.67 -11.54
C THR A 73 -7.61 8.20 -10.15
N GLU A 74 -6.81 7.14 -10.06
CA GLU A 74 -6.35 6.63 -8.77
C GLU A 74 -5.30 7.56 -8.17
N THR A 75 -5.41 7.85 -6.87
CA THR A 75 -4.38 8.60 -6.14
C THR A 75 -3.60 7.68 -5.22
N VAL A 76 -2.28 7.71 -5.36
CA VAL A 76 -1.32 7.07 -4.45
C VAL A 76 -0.53 8.16 -3.73
N SER A 77 -0.21 7.93 -2.46
CA SER A 77 0.69 8.80 -1.71
C SER A 77 1.95 8.04 -1.35
N LEU A 78 3.10 8.66 -1.60
CA LEU A 78 4.41 8.19 -1.17
C LEU A 78 4.90 8.92 0.08
N VAL A 79 4.14 9.90 0.58
CA VAL A 79 4.46 10.62 1.81
C VAL A 79 4.45 9.65 2.98
N ALA A 80 5.63 9.37 3.55
CA ALA A 80 5.82 8.39 4.60
C ALA A 80 5.31 6.98 4.22
N ARG A 81 5.37 6.62 2.93
CA ARG A 81 4.95 5.31 2.41
C ARG A 81 5.99 4.78 1.41
N PRO A 82 6.27 3.47 1.39
CA PRO A 82 7.28 2.93 0.48
C PRO A 82 6.89 3.10 -0.99
N LEU A 83 7.87 3.41 -1.84
CA LEU A 83 7.75 3.54 -3.29
C LEU A 83 7.17 2.27 -3.94
N ALA A 84 7.54 1.11 -3.41
CA ALA A 84 7.11 -0.21 -3.88
C ALA A 84 5.58 -0.36 -3.96
N ALA A 85 4.81 0.37 -3.14
CA ALA A 85 3.35 0.34 -3.19
C ALA A 85 2.75 0.71 -4.56
N LEU A 86 3.52 1.37 -5.45
CA LEU A 86 3.10 1.62 -6.83
C LEU A 86 2.87 0.33 -7.62
N ALA A 87 3.64 -0.74 -7.41
CA ALA A 87 3.49 -2.00 -8.17
C ALA A 87 2.06 -2.56 -8.15
N ALA A 88 1.32 -2.37 -7.05
CA ALA A 88 -0.02 -2.91 -6.91
C ALA A 88 -1.06 -2.20 -7.78
N VAL A 89 -0.80 -0.98 -8.23
CA VAL A 89 -1.76 -0.13 -8.98
C VAL A 89 -1.37 0.10 -10.45
N LEU A 90 -0.16 -0.31 -10.84
CA LEU A 90 0.32 -0.16 -12.21
C LEU A 90 -0.38 -1.16 -13.15
N HIS A 91 -1.24 -0.63 -14.01
CA HIS A 91 -1.82 -1.37 -15.12
C HIS A 91 -1.76 -0.55 -16.42
N PRO A 92 -1.60 -1.18 -17.60
CA PRO A 92 -1.53 -0.45 -18.87
C PRO A 92 -2.76 0.44 -19.09
N GLY A 93 -2.53 1.67 -19.52
CA GLY A 93 -3.58 2.66 -19.80
C GLY A 93 -4.22 3.30 -18.56
N ARG A 94 -3.78 2.95 -17.34
CA ARG A 94 -4.27 3.60 -16.13
C ARG A 94 -3.60 4.96 -15.92
N ARG A 95 -4.39 5.89 -15.40
CA ARG A 95 -3.97 7.22 -14.97
C ARG A 95 -3.88 7.26 -13.46
N ILE A 96 -2.72 7.63 -12.96
CA ILE A 96 -2.42 7.64 -11.52
C ILE A 96 -1.85 8.99 -11.14
N LEU A 97 -2.34 9.57 -10.05
CA LEU A 97 -1.72 10.72 -9.41
C LEU A 97 -0.91 10.26 -8.20
N VAL A 98 0.34 10.69 -8.12
CA VAL A 98 1.24 10.35 -7.02
C VAL A 98 1.59 11.61 -6.23
N LEU A 99 1.32 11.57 -4.92
CA LEU A 99 1.74 12.61 -3.98
C LEU A 99 3.14 12.27 -3.47
N GLY A 100 4.12 13.11 -3.80
CA GLY A 100 5.52 12.90 -3.44
C GLY A 100 5.90 13.49 -2.08
N GLU A 101 6.98 12.97 -1.50
CA GLU A 101 7.50 13.41 -0.20
C GLU A 101 8.49 14.58 -0.32
N GLY A 102 9.23 14.66 -1.43
CA GLY A 102 10.18 15.74 -1.62
C GLY A 102 10.74 15.84 -3.04
N PRO A 103 11.67 16.79 -3.29
CA PRO A 103 12.21 17.12 -4.61
C PRO A 103 12.75 15.94 -5.45
N GLY A 104 13.20 14.86 -4.80
CA GLY A 104 13.74 13.67 -5.48
C GLY A 104 12.68 12.65 -5.92
N THR A 105 11.44 12.75 -5.41
CA THR A 105 10.42 11.72 -5.65
C THR A 105 10.18 11.43 -7.14
N PRO A 106 10.15 12.42 -8.06
CA PRO A 106 10.00 12.11 -9.48
C PRO A 106 11.13 11.29 -10.08
N ALA A 107 12.38 11.53 -9.66
CA ALA A 107 13.52 10.74 -10.11
C ALA A 107 13.44 9.30 -9.57
N ASP A 108 13.08 9.13 -8.29
CA ASP A 108 12.91 7.81 -7.68
C ASP A 108 11.78 7.01 -8.36
N VAL A 109 10.65 7.65 -8.64
CA VAL A 109 9.52 7.04 -9.37
C VAL A 109 9.93 6.67 -10.80
N ALA A 110 10.62 7.55 -11.51
CA ALA A 110 11.10 7.25 -12.86
C ALA A 110 12.08 6.06 -12.89
N ALA A 111 13.01 6.02 -11.93
CA ALA A 111 13.95 4.92 -11.79
C ALA A 111 13.22 3.60 -11.49
N TYR A 112 12.32 3.61 -10.51
CA TYR A 112 11.51 2.44 -10.18
C TYR A 112 10.70 1.92 -11.37
N LEU A 113 10.01 2.80 -12.09
CA LEU A 113 9.22 2.41 -13.27
C LEU A 113 10.11 1.82 -14.37
N ARG A 114 11.26 2.44 -14.65
CA ARG A 114 12.22 1.90 -15.63
C ARG A 114 12.72 0.52 -15.23
N ASP A 115 13.09 0.35 -13.96
CA ASP A 115 13.72 -0.88 -13.48
C ASP A 115 12.69 -2.03 -13.29
N THR A 116 11.40 -1.71 -13.29
CA THR A 116 10.29 -2.69 -13.13
C THR A 116 9.47 -2.92 -14.41
N GLY A 117 9.98 -2.49 -15.57
CA GLY A 117 9.36 -2.78 -16.87
C GLY A 117 8.20 -1.85 -17.25
N TRP A 118 8.26 -0.60 -16.81
CA TRP A 118 7.32 0.48 -17.08
C TRP A 118 8.01 1.71 -17.67
N SER A 119 9.14 1.53 -18.37
CA SER A 119 9.96 2.62 -18.90
C SER A 119 9.20 3.53 -19.87
N GLY A 120 8.20 2.99 -20.58
CA GLY A 120 7.31 3.76 -21.46
C GLY A 120 6.31 4.69 -20.74
N THR A 121 6.14 4.55 -19.42
CA THR A 121 5.17 5.35 -18.65
C THR A 121 5.48 6.83 -18.75
N ARG A 122 4.51 7.63 -19.18
CA ARG A 122 4.65 9.09 -19.27
C ARG A 122 4.45 9.71 -17.89
N ILE A 123 5.47 10.40 -17.41
CA ILE A 123 5.48 11.11 -16.13
C ILE A 123 5.31 12.59 -16.41
N ARG A 124 4.30 13.19 -15.79
CA ARG A 124 4.12 14.64 -15.76
C ARG A 124 4.24 15.13 -14.33
N VAL A 125 5.17 16.04 -14.06
CA VAL A 125 5.33 16.65 -12.74
C VAL A 125 4.69 18.03 -12.77
N LEU A 126 3.63 18.20 -12.00
CA LEU A 126 2.90 19.44 -11.87
C LEU A 126 3.34 20.14 -10.59
N GLU A 127 4.18 21.16 -10.73
CA GLU A 127 4.77 21.91 -9.64
C GLU A 127 3.91 23.13 -9.30
N GLN A 128 3.83 23.49 -8.01
CA GLN A 128 3.25 24.75 -7.54
C GLN A 128 1.84 25.05 -8.09
N LEU A 129 1.03 24.00 -8.26
CA LEU A 129 -0.33 24.07 -8.82
C LEU A 129 -1.20 25.15 -8.14
N GLY A 130 -1.85 25.97 -8.95
CA GLY A 130 -2.71 27.07 -8.51
C GLY A 130 -1.94 28.34 -8.09
N GLY A 131 -0.61 28.33 -8.14
CA GLY A 131 0.24 29.47 -7.80
C GLY A 131 0.89 30.14 -9.02
N PRO A 132 1.55 31.30 -8.83
CA PRO A 132 2.23 32.03 -9.92
C PRO A 132 3.50 31.32 -10.43
N ARG A 133 3.98 30.30 -9.71
CA ARG A 133 5.14 29.48 -10.09
C ARG A 133 4.74 28.13 -10.70
N GLU A 134 3.46 27.97 -11.06
CA GLU A 134 2.96 26.72 -11.64
C GLU A 134 3.79 26.32 -12.86
N ARG A 135 4.28 25.08 -12.88
CA ARG A 135 5.11 24.54 -13.96
C ARG A 135 4.78 23.08 -14.22
N LEU A 136 4.90 22.68 -15.48
CA LEU A 136 4.73 21.30 -15.93
C LEU A 136 6.05 20.79 -16.50
N LEU A 137 6.54 19.67 -15.96
CA LEU A 137 7.60 18.88 -16.57
C LEU A 137 6.99 17.61 -17.16
N ASP A 138 7.52 17.13 -18.29
CA ASP A 138 6.95 16.00 -19.02
C ASP A 138 8.06 15.19 -19.69
N ALA A 139 8.15 13.90 -19.35
CA ALA A 139 9.03 12.93 -19.98
C ALA A 139 8.54 11.51 -19.70
N THR A 140 9.08 10.51 -20.37
CA THR A 140 8.85 9.10 -20.00
C THR A 140 9.76 8.68 -18.85
N ALA A 141 9.38 7.64 -18.13
CA ALA A 141 10.22 7.06 -17.07
C ALA A 141 11.62 6.67 -17.57
N GLY A 142 11.70 6.07 -18.76
CA GLY A 142 12.97 5.66 -19.36
C GLY A 142 13.88 6.82 -19.81
N ALA A 143 13.31 8.01 -20.05
CA ALA A 143 14.05 9.19 -20.51
C ALA A 143 13.98 10.36 -19.52
N TRP A 144 13.65 10.10 -18.26
CA TRP A 144 13.45 11.15 -17.25
C TRP A 144 14.77 11.89 -16.97
N PRO A 145 14.88 13.20 -17.27
CA PRO A 145 16.16 13.90 -17.24
C PRO A 145 16.42 14.68 -15.95
N TYR A 146 15.46 14.73 -15.03
CA TYR A 146 15.49 15.62 -13.86
C TYR A 146 15.81 14.85 -12.58
N GLU A 147 16.94 15.16 -11.95
CA GLU A 147 17.28 14.63 -10.62
C GLU A 147 16.44 15.23 -9.50
N ARG A 148 16.04 16.50 -9.66
CA ARG A 148 15.22 17.21 -8.67
C ARG A 148 14.18 18.11 -9.32
N THR A 149 13.04 18.20 -8.65
CA THR A 149 11.91 19.09 -8.99
C THR A 149 11.59 20.01 -7.82
N ASP A 150 10.59 20.88 -7.94
CA ASP A 150 10.07 21.63 -6.81
C ASP A 150 9.50 20.66 -5.75
N ALA A 151 9.66 21.00 -4.47
CA ALA A 151 9.16 20.18 -3.35
C ALA A 151 7.63 20.10 -3.33
N LEU A 152 6.92 21.12 -3.84
CA LEU A 152 5.47 21.10 -3.98
C LEU A 152 5.10 20.65 -5.40
N HIS A 153 4.91 19.35 -5.56
CA HIS A 153 4.51 18.77 -6.83
C HIS A 153 3.49 17.64 -6.67
N VAL A 154 2.84 17.29 -7.77
CA VAL A 154 2.10 16.03 -7.96
C VAL A 154 2.63 15.39 -9.23
N LEU A 155 2.88 14.08 -9.21
CA LEU A 155 3.19 13.34 -10.43
C LEU A 155 1.90 12.80 -11.02
N ALA A 156 1.79 12.83 -12.34
CA ALA A 156 0.73 12.22 -13.11
C ALA A 156 1.33 11.18 -14.05
N LEU A 157 0.96 9.92 -13.85
CA LEU A 157 1.46 8.76 -14.58
C LEU A 157 0.43 8.30 -15.62
N ASP A 158 0.83 8.26 -16.89
CA ASP A 158 0.14 7.53 -17.96
C ASP A 158 0.82 6.17 -18.11
N CYS A 159 0.26 5.15 -17.49
CA CYS A 159 0.96 3.89 -17.29
C CYS A 159 1.09 3.12 -18.61
N ALA A 160 2.32 2.87 -19.03
CA ALA A 160 2.63 2.04 -20.19
C ALA A 160 3.66 0.98 -19.79
N ARG A 161 3.23 -0.27 -19.86
CA ARG A 161 4.06 -1.44 -19.57
C ARG A 161 4.94 -1.75 -20.78
N ASP A 162 6.19 -2.10 -20.53
CA ASP A 162 7.12 -2.51 -21.57
C ASP A 162 6.65 -3.84 -22.21
N PRO A 163 6.89 -4.07 -23.52
CA PRO A 163 6.38 -5.25 -24.23
C PRO A 163 6.76 -6.58 -23.58
N ASP A 164 7.99 -6.68 -23.08
CA ASP A 164 8.57 -7.91 -22.52
C ASP A 164 8.41 -8.03 -21.00
N ALA A 165 7.86 -7.01 -20.33
CA ALA A 165 7.65 -7.04 -18.89
C ALA A 165 6.52 -8.00 -18.51
N LEU A 166 6.65 -8.69 -17.38
CA LEU A 166 5.66 -9.66 -16.92
C LEU A 166 4.27 -9.02 -16.74
N ARG A 167 3.21 -9.70 -17.19
CA ARG A 167 1.84 -9.20 -17.03
C ARG A 167 1.31 -9.58 -15.64
N LEU A 168 1.17 -8.60 -14.77
CA LEU A 168 0.50 -8.79 -13.47
C LEU A 168 -0.99 -8.45 -13.58
N GLY A 169 -1.84 -9.41 -13.22
CA GLY A 169 -3.29 -9.22 -13.18
C GLY A 169 -3.76 -8.53 -11.90
N ALA A 170 -4.97 -7.96 -11.94
CA ALA A 170 -5.65 -7.43 -10.76
C ALA A 170 -6.35 -8.51 -9.92
N ALA A 171 -6.74 -9.62 -10.55
CA ALA A 171 -7.33 -10.77 -9.88
C ALA A 171 -6.26 -11.71 -9.31
N PRO A 172 -6.58 -12.49 -8.26
CA PRO A 172 -5.71 -13.54 -7.76
C PRO A 172 -5.27 -14.54 -8.82
N GLY A 173 -4.09 -15.12 -8.62
CA GLY A 173 -3.46 -16.05 -9.55
C GLY A 173 -2.47 -15.34 -10.47
N LEU A 174 -1.56 -14.56 -9.88
CA LEU A 174 -0.38 -14.05 -10.58
C LEU A 174 0.46 -15.21 -11.16
N PRO A 175 1.24 -14.97 -12.25
CA PRO A 175 2.21 -15.95 -12.74
C PRO A 175 3.21 -16.35 -11.65
N ASP A 176 3.67 -17.60 -11.68
CA ASP A 176 4.60 -18.10 -10.65
C ASP A 176 5.98 -17.44 -10.75
N GLU A 177 6.35 -16.98 -11.96
CA GLU A 177 7.57 -16.23 -12.27
C GLU A 177 7.60 -14.84 -11.60
N ALA A 178 6.46 -14.38 -11.08
CA ALA A 178 6.38 -13.13 -10.33
C ALA A 178 6.97 -13.24 -8.91
N TYR A 179 7.31 -14.45 -8.46
CA TYR A 179 7.78 -14.73 -7.10
C TYR A 179 9.19 -15.31 -7.13
N GLU A 180 10.05 -14.80 -6.26
CA GLU A 180 11.21 -15.55 -5.82
C GLU A 180 10.72 -16.76 -5.00
N HIS A 181 11.25 -17.95 -5.29
CA HIS A 181 10.91 -19.18 -4.56
C HIS A 181 11.99 -20.27 -4.67
N ASP A 182 12.03 -21.20 -3.72
CA ASP A 182 12.93 -22.38 -3.70
C ASP A 182 12.25 -23.66 -4.20
N GLY A 183 11.13 -23.52 -4.91
CA GLY A 183 10.27 -24.62 -5.34
C GLY A 183 9.05 -24.82 -4.43
N GLN A 184 9.06 -24.25 -3.21
CA GLN A 184 7.89 -24.19 -2.34
C GLN A 184 7.06 -22.93 -2.65
N LEU A 185 6.10 -23.09 -3.54
CA LEU A 185 5.14 -22.07 -3.96
C LEU A 185 3.78 -22.73 -4.19
N THR A 186 2.72 -22.19 -3.60
CA THR A 186 1.34 -22.56 -3.96
C THR A 186 1.13 -22.20 -5.43
N LYS A 187 1.07 -23.18 -6.33
CA LYS A 187 1.02 -22.94 -7.78
C LYS A 187 -0.17 -22.08 -8.18
N ARG A 188 0.01 -21.24 -9.20
CA ARG A 188 -0.94 -20.23 -9.69
C ARG A 188 -2.43 -20.60 -9.58
N TYR A 189 -2.85 -21.73 -10.15
CA TYR A 189 -4.27 -22.09 -10.17
C TYR A 189 -4.80 -22.51 -8.79
N VAL A 190 -3.97 -23.22 -8.02
CA VAL A 190 -4.30 -23.54 -6.63
C VAL A 190 -4.38 -22.26 -5.81
N ARG A 191 -3.42 -21.34 -5.99
CA ARG A 191 -3.40 -20.03 -5.32
C ARG A 191 -4.66 -19.22 -5.64
N ALA A 192 -5.07 -19.16 -6.90
CA ALA A 192 -6.32 -18.50 -7.30
C ALA A 192 -7.55 -19.10 -6.61
N ALA A 193 -7.66 -20.44 -6.56
CA ALA A 193 -8.74 -21.14 -5.86
C ALA A 193 -8.70 -20.90 -4.35
N THR A 194 -7.52 -20.91 -3.74
CA THR A 194 -7.32 -20.60 -2.32
C THR A 194 -7.79 -19.18 -1.99
N LEU A 195 -7.42 -18.18 -2.79
CA LEU A 195 -7.88 -16.81 -2.57
C LEU A 195 -9.38 -16.65 -2.79
N ALA A 196 -9.97 -17.38 -3.73
CA ALA A 196 -11.42 -17.41 -3.92
C ALA A 196 -12.15 -18.02 -2.70
N ALA A 197 -11.58 -19.05 -2.07
CA ALA A 197 -12.12 -19.64 -0.84
C ALA A 197 -11.92 -18.73 0.39
N LEU A 198 -10.79 -18.03 0.47
CA LEU A 198 -10.48 -17.07 1.54
C LEU A 198 -11.36 -15.81 1.45
N ALA A 199 -11.74 -15.41 0.24
CA ALA A 199 -12.67 -14.31 -0.06
C ALA A 199 -12.35 -12.98 0.68
N PRO A 200 -11.19 -12.35 0.40
CA PRO A 200 -10.80 -11.09 1.04
C PRO A 200 -11.82 -9.96 0.88
N ALA A 201 -12.13 -9.27 1.97
CA ALA A 201 -12.89 -8.04 1.99
C ALA A 201 -12.06 -6.85 2.54
N PRO A 202 -12.39 -5.61 2.14
CA PRO A 202 -11.70 -4.41 2.63
C PRO A 202 -11.58 -4.33 4.15
N GLY A 203 -10.34 -4.23 4.65
CA GLY A 203 -10.05 -4.02 6.07
C GLY A 203 -9.70 -5.30 6.83
N GLU A 204 -9.96 -6.46 6.23
CA GLU A 204 -9.72 -7.75 6.87
C GLU A 204 -8.24 -8.09 7.03
N LEU A 205 -7.95 -8.90 8.04
CA LEU A 205 -6.63 -9.42 8.40
C LEU A 205 -6.55 -10.92 8.13
N LEU A 206 -5.55 -11.33 7.34
CA LEU A 206 -5.19 -12.73 7.11
C LEU A 206 -4.00 -13.15 7.99
N TRP A 207 -4.08 -14.34 8.58
CA TRP A 207 -2.88 -15.10 8.97
C TRP A 207 -2.51 -16.08 7.85
N ASP A 208 -1.30 -15.93 7.31
CA ASP A 208 -0.72 -16.84 6.31
C ASP A 208 0.31 -17.74 7.01
N VAL A 209 -0.15 -18.93 7.42
CA VAL A 209 0.63 -19.87 8.24
C VAL A 209 1.42 -20.81 7.33
N GLY A 210 2.74 -20.83 7.51
CA GLY A 210 3.66 -21.55 6.63
C GLY A 210 3.88 -20.78 5.33
N GLY A 211 4.23 -19.49 5.46
CA GLY A 211 4.18 -18.53 4.35
C GLY A 211 5.01 -18.92 3.13
N GLY A 212 6.11 -19.66 3.27
CA GLY A 212 6.92 -20.11 2.12
C GLY A 212 7.48 -18.94 1.32
N SER A 213 6.93 -18.66 0.14
CA SER A 213 7.24 -17.49 -0.68
C SER A 213 6.35 -16.26 -0.39
N GLY A 214 5.31 -16.41 0.44
CA GLY A 214 4.36 -15.37 0.83
C GLY A 214 3.23 -15.16 -0.15
N SER A 215 3.12 -16.03 -1.16
CA SER A 215 2.25 -15.79 -2.32
C SER A 215 0.78 -15.58 -1.95
N VAL A 216 0.24 -16.28 -0.95
CA VAL A 216 -1.17 -16.14 -0.53
C VAL A 216 -1.37 -14.81 0.22
N GLY A 217 -0.55 -14.50 1.22
CA GLY A 217 -0.59 -13.23 1.93
C GLY A 217 -0.41 -12.02 1.02
N ILE A 218 0.45 -12.13 0.01
CA ILE A 218 0.68 -11.08 -0.98
C ILE A 218 -0.56 -10.85 -1.84
N GLU A 219 -1.11 -11.90 -2.46
CA GLU A 219 -2.30 -11.74 -3.32
C GLU A 219 -3.55 -11.32 -2.54
N TRP A 220 -3.66 -11.72 -1.26
CA TRP A 220 -4.67 -11.22 -0.34
C TRP A 220 -4.59 -9.69 -0.19
N MET A 221 -3.40 -9.16 0.12
CA MET A 221 -3.20 -7.72 0.30
C MET A 221 -3.34 -6.92 -1.00
N ARG A 222 -3.09 -7.54 -2.16
CA ARG A 222 -3.31 -6.92 -3.48
C ARG A 222 -4.79 -6.78 -3.85
N THR A 223 -5.69 -7.52 -3.20
CA THR A 223 -7.13 -7.43 -3.51
C THR A 223 -7.73 -6.07 -3.14
N HIS A 224 -7.28 -5.48 -2.02
CA HIS A 224 -7.71 -4.16 -1.62
C HIS A 224 -6.69 -3.51 -0.69
N ARG A 225 -6.45 -2.20 -0.84
CA ARG A 225 -5.44 -1.42 -0.06
C ARG A 225 -5.60 -1.45 1.47
N ALA A 226 -6.78 -1.84 1.95
CA ALA A 226 -7.07 -1.94 3.38
C ALA A 226 -6.92 -3.37 3.93
N CYS A 227 -6.75 -4.37 3.06
CA CYS A 227 -6.45 -5.73 3.48
C CYS A 227 -5.06 -5.77 4.12
N ARG A 228 -4.94 -6.55 5.19
CA ARG A 228 -3.71 -6.74 5.96
C ARG A 228 -3.41 -8.22 6.03
N ALA A 229 -2.14 -8.58 6.18
CA ALA A 229 -1.76 -9.96 6.44
C ALA A 229 -0.55 -10.02 7.37
N VAL A 230 -0.47 -11.13 8.11
CA VAL A 230 0.72 -11.57 8.83
C VAL A 230 1.12 -12.92 8.28
N ALA A 231 2.31 -13.02 7.70
CA ALA A 231 2.90 -14.28 7.28
C ALA A 231 3.76 -14.86 8.41
N ILE A 232 3.55 -16.12 8.74
CA ILE A 232 4.31 -16.85 9.77
C ILE A 232 5.16 -17.90 9.06
N GLU A 233 6.48 -17.77 9.20
CA GLU A 233 7.44 -18.64 8.53
C GLU A 233 8.64 -18.92 9.45
N LYS A 234 8.98 -20.20 9.64
CA LYS A 234 10.05 -20.61 10.55
C LYS A 234 11.45 -20.42 9.98
N SER A 235 11.60 -20.53 8.67
CA SER A 235 12.90 -20.36 8.00
C SER A 235 13.22 -18.88 7.84
N PRO A 236 14.33 -18.37 8.42
CA PRO A 236 14.73 -16.98 8.25
C PRO A 236 14.98 -16.59 6.78
N GLU A 237 15.48 -17.52 5.97
CA GLU A 237 15.70 -17.29 4.55
C GLU A 237 14.38 -17.08 3.80
N ARG A 238 13.39 -17.95 4.04
CA ARG A 238 12.05 -17.82 3.45
C ARG A 238 11.33 -16.58 3.96
N ALA A 239 11.45 -16.27 5.24
CA ALA A 239 10.90 -15.03 5.80
C ALA A 239 11.47 -13.78 5.10
N ALA A 240 12.79 -13.74 4.86
CA ALA A 240 13.41 -12.66 4.08
C ALA A 240 12.92 -12.64 2.62
N ARG A 241 12.68 -13.81 2.02
CA ARG A 241 12.11 -13.93 0.67
C ARG A 241 10.68 -13.39 0.60
N ILE A 242 9.84 -13.69 1.60
CA ILE A 242 8.49 -13.14 1.70
C ILE A 242 8.54 -11.60 1.67
N ALA A 243 9.45 -10.99 2.44
CA ALA A 243 9.61 -9.54 2.46
C ALA A 243 10.02 -8.97 1.09
N ARG A 244 10.95 -9.62 0.37
CA ARG A 244 11.35 -9.21 -0.99
C ARG A 244 10.21 -9.34 -2.00
N ASN A 245 9.47 -10.46 -1.96
CA ASN A 245 8.31 -10.65 -2.84
C ASN A 245 7.19 -9.64 -2.53
N ALA A 246 6.96 -9.33 -1.26
CA ALA A 246 5.95 -8.37 -0.85
C ALA A 246 6.29 -6.95 -1.33
N ASP A 247 7.56 -6.55 -1.26
CA ASP A 247 8.04 -5.30 -1.83
C ASP A 247 7.86 -5.28 -3.36
N ALA A 248 8.40 -6.29 -4.06
CA ALA A 248 8.32 -6.37 -5.53
C ALA A 248 6.88 -6.38 -6.07
N LEU A 249 5.92 -6.95 -5.32
CA LEU A 249 4.52 -7.09 -5.72
C LEU A 249 3.60 -6.01 -5.11
N GLY A 250 4.19 -4.98 -4.50
CA GLY A 250 3.49 -3.75 -4.12
C GLY A 250 2.70 -3.81 -2.82
N VAL A 251 3.02 -4.74 -1.93
CA VAL A 251 2.43 -4.88 -0.59
C VAL A 251 3.50 -4.89 0.52
N PRO A 252 4.40 -3.88 0.57
CA PRO A 252 5.51 -3.84 1.54
C PRO A 252 5.06 -3.76 3.00
N ALA A 253 3.77 -3.54 3.25
CA ALA A 253 3.16 -3.57 4.58
C ALA A 253 2.86 -4.99 5.09
N LEU A 254 3.11 -6.04 4.31
CA LEU A 254 2.98 -7.43 4.76
C LEU A 254 3.90 -7.67 5.95
N LYS A 255 3.32 -8.00 7.11
CA LYS A 255 4.11 -8.32 8.31
C LYS A 255 4.61 -9.75 8.21
N VAL A 256 5.90 -9.97 8.44
CA VAL A 256 6.50 -11.30 8.50
C VAL A 256 6.94 -11.59 9.93
N VAL A 257 6.53 -12.75 10.45
CA VAL A 257 6.93 -13.27 11.75
C VAL A 257 7.80 -14.50 11.53
N THR A 258 9.08 -14.35 11.87
CA THR A 258 10.06 -15.43 11.72
C THR A 258 10.01 -16.35 12.95
N ALA A 259 9.09 -17.29 12.95
CA ALA A 259 8.88 -18.24 14.05
C ALA A 259 8.15 -19.51 13.55
N PRO A 260 8.30 -20.66 14.25
CA PRO A 260 7.41 -21.80 14.03
C PRO A 260 5.98 -21.46 14.44
N ALA A 261 5.01 -22.13 13.82
CA ALA A 261 3.62 -22.14 14.28
C ALA A 261 3.38 -23.45 15.06
N PRO A 262 2.62 -23.43 16.17
CA PRO A 262 1.72 -22.36 16.60
C PRO A 262 2.36 -21.20 17.39
N GLU A 263 3.62 -21.26 17.80
CA GLU A 263 4.24 -20.28 18.71
C GLU A 263 4.24 -18.85 18.15
N GLY A 264 4.49 -18.71 16.85
CA GLY A 264 4.49 -17.43 16.12
C GLY A 264 3.13 -16.76 16.01
N LEU A 265 2.04 -17.43 16.41
CA LEU A 265 0.69 -16.87 16.44
C LEU A 265 0.44 -16.03 17.71
N ALA A 266 1.24 -16.22 18.76
CA ALA A 266 1.04 -15.57 20.05
C ALA A 266 1.19 -14.03 19.95
N GLY A 267 0.21 -13.31 20.50
CA GLY A 267 0.20 -11.84 20.54
C GLY A 267 -0.08 -11.17 19.20
N LEU A 268 -0.43 -11.93 18.15
CA LEU A 268 -0.92 -11.36 16.90
C LEU A 268 -2.33 -10.78 17.07
N PRO A 269 -2.68 -9.73 16.30
CA PRO A 269 -4.06 -9.26 16.25
C PRO A 269 -4.99 -10.36 15.73
N THR A 270 -6.22 -10.37 16.23
CA THR A 270 -7.28 -11.31 15.81
C THR A 270 -7.45 -11.28 14.28
N PRO A 271 -7.34 -12.45 13.60
CA PRO A 271 -7.55 -12.56 12.17
C PRO A 271 -9.04 -12.60 11.81
N ASP A 272 -9.35 -12.20 10.59
CA ASP A 272 -10.64 -12.43 9.94
C ASP A 272 -10.62 -13.73 9.12
N ALA A 273 -9.44 -14.10 8.61
CA ALA A 273 -9.20 -15.35 7.91
C ALA A 273 -7.84 -15.96 8.27
N VAL A 274 -7.74 -17.28 8.22
CA VAL A 274 -6.50 -18.04 8.37
C VAL A 274 -6.31 -18.93 7.16
N PHE A 275 -5.13 -18.85 6.55
CA PHE A 275 -4.65 -19.81 5.58
C PHE A 275 -3.56 -20.68 6.20
N VAL A 276 -3.66 -21.99 6.02
CA VAL A 276 -2.63 -22.96 6.43
C VAL A 276 -2.04 -23.62 5.17
N GLY A 277 -0.86 -23.14 4.78
CA GLY A 277 -0.12 -23.65 3.62
C GLY A 277 0.92 -24.73 3.97
N GLY A 278 1.30 -24.83 5.25
CA GLY A 278 2.25 -25.83 5.72
C GLY A 278 2.11 -26.13 7.21
N GLY A 279 2.58 -27.31 7.62
CA GLY A 279 2.58 -27.71 9.03
C GLY A 279 1.20 -28.10 9.57
N LEU A 280 0.24 -28.47 8.72
CA LEU A 280 -1.11 -28.86 9.16
C LEU A 280 -1.11 -29.97 10.23
N THR A 281 -0.14 -30.89 10.14
CA THR A 281 0.06 -32.00 11.09
C THR A 281 0.79 -31.59 12.37
N ALA A 282 1.21 -30.33 12.51
CA ALA A 282 1.83 -29.84 13.74
C ALA A 282 0.79 -29.87 14.88
N PRO A 283 1.09 -30.55 16.00
CA PRO A 283 0.16 -30.68 17.11
C PRO A 283 -0.36 -29.32 17.59
N GLY A 284 -1.68 -29.18 17.70
CA GLY A 284 -2.33 -27.98 18.22
C GLY A 284 -2.41 -26.79 17.25
N LEU A 285 -1.79 -26.86 16.05
CA LEU A 285 -1.82 -25.74 15.11
C LEU A 285 -3.24 -25.39 14.66
N LEU A 286 -3.98 -26.38 14.17
CA LEU A 286 -5.35 -26.16 13.69
C LEU A 286 -6.27 -25.65 14.79
N ALA A 287 -6.14 -26.18 16.01
CA ALA A 287 -6.90 -25.70 17.16
C ALA A 287 -6.56 -24.23 17.48
N ALA A 288 -5.27 -23.86 17.52
CA ALA A 288 -4.85 -22.48 17.74
C ALA A 288 -5.36 -21.52 16.66
N CYS A 289 -5.34 -21.94 15.39
CA CYS A 289 -5.89 -21.15 14.28
C CYS A 289 -7.42 -20.99 14.39
N TRP A 290 -8.12 -22.07 14.77
CA TRP A 290 -9.57 -22.07 14.93
C TRP A 290 -10.01 -21.19 16.10
N ASP A 291 -9.34 -21.31 17.24
CA ASP A 291 -9.66 -20.57 18.47
C ASP A 291 -9.35 -19.07 18.32
N ALA A 292 -8.44 -18.70 17.43
CA ALA A 292 -8.14 -17.30 17.13
C ALA A 292 -9.21 -16.63 16.26
N LEU A 293 -10.01 -17.39 15.50
CA LEU A 293 -11.01 -16.86 14.59
C LEU A 293 -12.29 -16.44 15.35
N PRO A 294 -12.82 -15.23 15.09
CA PRO A 294 -14.15 -14.87 15.57
C PRO A 294 -15.24 -15.67 14.84
N ALA A 295 -16.46 -15.63 15.36
CA ALA A 295 -17.61 -16.21 14.67
C ALA A 295 -17.77 -15.59 13.26
N GLY A 296 -17.87 -16.45 12.23
CA GLY A 296 -17.88 -16.02 10.82
C GLY A 296 -16.50 -15.91 10.17
N GLY A 297 -15.44 -16.12 10.95
CA GLY A 297 -14.07 -16.25 10.44
C GLY A 297 -13.90 -17.46 9.51
N ARG A 298 -12.88 -17.39 8.66
CA ARG A 298 -12.64 -18.40 7.62
C ARG A 298 -11.30 -19.09 7.81
N LEU A 299 -11.28 -20.41 7.77
CA LEU A 299 -10.05 -21.20 7.77
C LEU A 299 -9.98 -21.99 6.45
N VAL A 300 -8.88 -21.79 5.70
CA VAL A 300 -8.60 -22.51 4.46
C VAL A 300 -7.25 -23.20 4.61
N ALA A 301 -7.19 -24.48 4.28
CA ALA A 301 -5.95 -25.26 4.28
C ALA A 301 -5.76 -25.95 2.94
N ASN A 302 -4.52 -25.96 2.43
CA ASN A 302 -4.16 -26.77 1.28
C ASN A 302 -3.30 -27.95 1.74
N THR A 303 -3.65 -29.17 1.33
CA THR A 303 -2.90 -30.37 1.68
C THR A 303 -2.46 -31.12 0.42
N VAL A 304 -1.33 -31.82 0.51
CA VAL A 304 -0.77 -32.64 -0.59
C VAL A 304 -0.64 -34.11 -0.21
N THR A 305 -0.84 -34.47 1.05
CA THR A 305 -0.81 -35.87 1.52
C THR A 305 -2.19 -36.29 2.00
N LEU A 306 -2.50 -37.60 1.87
CA LEU A 306 -3.75 -38.20 2.34
C LEU A 306 -3.89 -38.20 3.87
N GLU A 307 -2.76 -38.14 4.58
CA GLU A 307 -2.68 -38.17 6.05
C GLU A 307 -2.89 -36.78 6.69
N SER A 308 -2.93 -35.73 5.88
CA SER A 308 -3.16 -34.34 6.28
C SER A 308 -4.64 -33.95 6.20
#